data_AF-A0A9D8EK01-F1
#
_entry.id   AF-A0A9D8EK01-F1
#
_cell.length_a   1.000
_cell.length_b   1.000
_cell.length_c   1.000
_cell.angle_alpha   90.00
_cell.angle_beta   90.00
_cell.angle_gamma   90.00
#
_symmetry.space_group_name_H-M   'P 1'
#
loop_
_entity.id
_entity.type
_entity.pdbx_description
1 polymer ?
#
loop_
_entity_poly.entity_id
_entity_poly.type
_entity_poly.pdbx_seq_one_letter_code
_entity_poly.pdbx_strand_id
1 'polypeptide(L)'
;YIIMNFSNIDSIIAKNNINRYFETGQIDMVYLKGLSYDASSEIQKLLLSVENSSDEKEKQMADEILEYFKERRSDLKNQKSWQSFNISKYKAGQIFDKYTE
;
A
#
# COMPACT_ATOMS: atom_id res chain seq x y z
N TYR A 1 26.91 9.24 12.21
CA TYR A 1 25.79 9.59 11.33
C TYR A 1 24.88 8.37 11.24
N ILE A 2 23.65 8.45 11.77
CA ILE A 2 22.68 7.36 11.69
C ILE A 2 22.02 7.46 10.31
N ILE A 3 22.32 6.51 9.42
CA ILE A 3 21.55 6.33 8.18
C ILE A 3 20.27 5.60 8.59
N MET A 4 19.31 6.33 9.17
CA MET A 4 17.96 5.81 9.30
C MET A 4 17.33 5.86 7.91
N ASN A 5 17.16 4.70 7.30
CA ASN A 5 16.44 4.60 6.05
C ASN A 5 14.95 4.83 6.34
N PHE A 6 14.48 6.07 6.18
CA PHE A 6 13.09 6.46 6.39
C PHE A 6 12.11 5.61 5.58
N SER A 7 12.57 4.97 4.50
CA SER A 7 11.79 3.99 3.75
C SER A 7 11.28 2.82 4.57
N ASN A 8 11.89 2.50 5.72
CA ASN A 8 11.41 1.39 6.55
C ASN A 8 10.30 1.82 7.52
N ILE A 9 10.18 3.11 7.85
CA ILE A 9 9.27 3.58 8.91
C ILE A 9 7.81 3.40 8.48
N ASP A 10 7.43 3.87 7.29
CA ASP A 10 6.06 3.73 6.79
C ASP A 10 5.66 2.26 6.60
N SER A 11 6.59 1.41 6.18
CA SER A 11 6.37 -0.03 6.08
C SER A 11 6.11 -0.66 7.46
N ILE A 12 6.88 -0.28 8.49
CA ILE A 12 6.67 -0.75 9.87
C ILE A 12 5.32 -0.27 10.40
N ILE A 13 4.94 1.00 10.16
CA ILE A 13 3.67 1.53 10.61
C ILE A 13 2.51 0.82 9.91
N ALA A 14 2.59 0.62 8.60
CA ALA A 14 1.59 -0.13 7.84
C ALA A 14 1.42 -1.56 8.37
N LYS A 15 2.54 -2.26 8.60
CA LYS A 15 2.55 -3.60 9.19
C LYS A 15 1.87 -3.63 10.55
N ASN A 16 2.19 -2.69 11.43
CA ASN A 16 1.59 -2.64 12.77
C ASN A 16 0.08 -2.35 12.71
N ASN A 17 -0.36 -1.49 11.78
CA ASN A 17 -1.78 -1.21 11.58
C ASN A 17 -2.55 -2.45 11.09
N ILE A 18 -1.98 -3.17 10.12
CA ILE A 18 -2.53 -4.41 9.57
C ILE A 18 -2.56 -5.53 10.62
N ASN A 19 -1.49 -5.69 11.41
CA ASN A 19 -1.47 -6.66 12.50
C ASN A 19 -2.58 -6.38 13.52
N ARG A 20 -2.75 -5.10 13.90
CA ARG A 20 -3.83 -4.69 14.80
C ARG A 20 -5.21 -4.97 14.20
N TYR A 21 -5.38 -4.83 12.89
CA TYR A 21 -6.63 -5.21 12.23
C TYR A 21 -6.95 -6.70 12.46
N PHE A 22 -5.99 -7.61 12.31
CA PHE A 22 -6.24 -9.03 12.58
C PHE A 22 -6.52 -9.35 14.05
N GLU A 23 -6.03 -8.52 14.98
CA GLU A 23 -6.29 -8.68 16.42
C GLU A 23 -7.64 -8.08 16.86
N THR A 24 -8.05 -6.96 16.25
CA THR A 24 -9.14 -6.11 16.77
C THR A 24 -10.30 -5.91 15.79
N GLY A 25 -10.13 -6.28 14.52
CA GLY A 25 -11.03 -5.94 13.41
C GLY A 25 -10.97 -4.47 12.99
N GLN A 26 -10.06 -3.65 13.54
CA GLN A 26 -9.97 -2.21 13.25
C GLN A 26 -8.80 -1.89 12.34
N ILE A 27 -9.11 -1.51 11.10
CA ILE A 27 -8.15 -1.02 10.10
C ILE A 27 -8.29 0.51 9.98
N ASP A 28 -7.17 1.23 9.84
CA ASP A 28 -7.18 2.65 9.52
C ASP A 28 -6.76 2.86 8.06
N MET A 29 -7.72 2.69 7.15
CA MET A 29 -7.48 2.79 5.70
C MET A 29 -7.06 4.20 5.28
N VAL A 30 -7.63 5.24 5.88
CA VAL A 30 -7.26 6.63 5.59
C VAL A 30 -5.79 6.87 5.93
N TYR A 31 -5.34 6.39 7.09
CA TYR A 31 -3.94 6.47 7.47
C TYR A 31 -3.04 5.68 6.52
N LEU A 32 -3.38 4.42 6.19
CA LEU A 32 -2.60 3.57 5.30
C LEU A 32 -2.44 4.19 3.89
N LYS A 33 -3.51 4.77 3.35
CA LYS A 33 -3.50 5.47 2.06
C LYS A 33 -2.68 6.76 2.09
N GLY A 34 -2.42 7.34 3.26
CA GLY A 34 -1.58 8.53 3.43
C GLY A 34 -0.08 8.24 3.46
N LEU A 35 0.33 6.98 3.65
CA LEU A 35 1.73 6.60 3.73
C LEU A 35 2.43 6.70 2.37
N SER A 36 3.77 6.74 2.41
CA SER A 36 4.59 6.70 1.21
C SER A 36 4.48 5.36 0.48
N TYR A 37 5.06 5.30 -0.72
CA TYR A 37 5.10 4.10 -1.56
C TYR A 37 5.81 2.90 -0.89
N ASP A 38 6.54 3.10 0.20
CA ASP A 38 7.14 2.01 0.97
C ASP A 38 6.10 1.14 1.71
N ALA A 39 4.91 1.68 1.99
CA ALA A 39 3.81 0.91 2.58
C ALA A 39 3.13 -0.05 1.60
N SER A 40 3.33 0.12 0.28
CA SER A 40 2.61 -0.64 -0.75
C SER A 40 2.75 -2.16 -0.62
N SER A 41 3.90 -2.65 -0.14
CA SER A 41 4.09 -4.09 0.05
C SER A 41 3.24 -4.66 1.18
N GLU A 42 3.02 -3.90 2.26
CA GLU A 42 2.18 -4.36 3.37
C GLU A 42 0.70 -4.24 3.00
N ILE A 43 0.31 -3.18 2.29
CA ILE A 43 -1.05 -3.02 1.76
C ILE A 43 -1.38 -4.16 0.77
N GLN A 44 -0.43 -4.61 -0.05
CA GLN A 44 -0.62 -5.79 -0.90
C GLN A 44 -0.88 -7.06 -0.08
N LYS A 45 -0.16 -7.28 1.02
CA LYS A 45 -0.40 -8.45 1.88
C LYS A 45 -1.80 -8.41 2.50
N LEU A 46 -2.27 -7.23 2.89
CA LEU A 46 -3.64 -7.05 3.35
C LEU A 46 -4.62 -7.45 2.24
N LEU A 47 -4.47 -6.94 1.02
CA LEU A 47 -5.33 -7.32 -0.11
C LEU A 47 -5.39 -8.85 -0.29
N LEU A 48 -4.23 -9.52 -0.36
CA LEU A 48 -4.16 -10.97 -0.54
C LEU A 48 -4.84 -11.75 0.60
N SER A 49 -4.93 -11.18 1.80
CA SER A 49 -5.60 -11.80 2.94
C SER A 49 -7.13 -11.64 2.91
N VAL A 50 -7.64 -10.59 2.25
CA VAL A 50 -9.07 -10.25 2.27
C VAL A 50 -9.78 -10.47 0.93
N GLU A 51 -9.05 -10.56 -0.19
CA GLU A 51 -9.62 -10.60 -1.55
C GLU A 51 -10.57 -11.79 -1.82
N ASN A 52 -10.34 -12.92 -1.15
CA ASN A 52 -11.16 -14.12 -1.27
C ASN A 52 -12.15 -14.30 -0.11
N SER A 53 -12.30 -13.29 0.74
CA SER A 53 -13.19 -13.39 1.88
C SER A 53 -14.66 -13.42 1.46
N SER A 54 -15.47 -14.12 2.25
CA SER A 54 -16.93 -14.08 2.13
C SER A 54 -17.57 -12.95 2.94
N ASP A 55 -16.81 -12.29 3.82
CA ASP A 55 -17.27 -11.14 4.61
C ASP A 55 -17.39 -9.89 3.73
N GLU A 56 -18.53 -9.21 3.83
CA GLU A 56 -18.85 -8.05 2.99
C GLU A 56 -17.93 -6.85 3.28
N LYS A 57 -17.49 -6.67 4.53
CA LYS A 57 -16.56 -5.58 4.89
C LYS A 57 -15.18 -5.85 4.32
N GLU A 58 -14.74 -7.10 4.33
CA GLU A 58 -13.45 -7.50 3.76
C GLU A 58 -13.44 -7.36 2.23
N LYS A 59 -14.55 -7.66 1.56
CA LYS A 59 -14.72 -7.37 0.13
C LYS A 59 -14.66 -5.87 -0.17
N GLN A 60 -15.41 -5.07 0.58
CA GLN A 60 -15.38 -3.61 0.43
C GLN A 60 -13.97 -3.06 0.67
N MET A 61 -13.23 -3.61 1.63
CA MET A 61 -11.84 -3.24 1.88
C MET A 61 -10.93 -3.63 0.72
N ALA A 62 -11.11 -4.82 0.14
CA ALA A 62 -10.37 -5.25 -1.04
C ALA A 62 -10.59 -4.28 -2.21
N ASP A 63 -11.84 -3.92 -2.49
CA ASP A 63 -12.21 -2.95 -3.53
C ASP A 63 -11.58 -1.58 -3.28
N GLU A 64 -11.62 -1.10 -2.04
CA GLU A 64 -11.00 0.15 -1.62
C GLU A 64 -9.46 0.15 -1.85
N ILE A 65 -8.79 -0.98 -1.60
CA ILE A 65 -7.36 -1.13 -1.84
C ILE A 65 -7.06 -1.17 -3.35
N LEU A 66 -7.88 -1.85 -4.14
CA LEU A 66 -7.73 -1.92 -5.59
C LEU A 66 -7.91 -0.53 -6.25
N GLU A 67 -8.88 0.26 -5.80
CA GLU A 67 -9.06 1.64 -6.23
C GLU A 67 -7.82 2.49 -5.89
N TYR A 68 -7.32 2.38 -4.65
CA TYR A 68 -6.08 3.04 -4.24
C TYR A 68 -4.88 2.69 -5.12
N PHE A 69 -4.71 1.41 -5.50
CA PHE A 69 -3.64 1.00 -6.41
C PHE A 69 -3.79 1.62 -7.81
N LYS A 70 -5.01 1.72 -8.33
CA LYS A 70 -5.31 2.39 -9.62
C LYS A 70 -4.94 3.87 -9.57
N GLU A 71 -5.37 4.59 -8.54
CA GLU A 71 -5.08 6.01 -8.34
C GLU A 71 -3.57 6.27 -8.24
N ARG A 72 -2.90 5.55 -7.33
CA ARG A 72 -1.45 5.71 -7.11
C ARG A 72 -0.64 5.32 -8.34
N ARG A 73 -1.13 4.39 -9.16
CA ARG A 73 -0.48 4.05 -10.43
C ARG A 73 -0.59 5.19 -11.43
N SER A 74 -1.75 5.84 -11.52
CA SER A 74 -1.94 7.04 -12.34
C SER A 74 -0.98 8.15 -11.93
N ASP A 75 -0.86 8.42 -10.62
CA ASP A 75 0.07 9.42 -10.09
C ASP A 75 1.52 9.13 -10.48
N LEU A 76 1.95 7.87 -10.38
CA LEU A 76 3.31 7.47 -10.80
C LEU A 76 3.54 7.67 -12.30
N LYS A 77 2.53 7.40 -13.15
CA LYS A 77 2.61 7.63 -14.60
C LYS A 77 2.74 9.12 -14.94
N ASN A 78 2.21 10.01 -14.09
CA ASN A 78 2.28 11.46 -14.27
C ASN A 78 3.60 12.09 -13.76
N GLN A 79 4.34 11.41 -12.89
CA GLN A 79 5.58 11.91 -12.27
C GLN A 79 6.88 11.57 -13.05
N LYS A 80 6.85 11.53 -14.39
CA LYS A 80 7.95 11.06 -15.29
C LYS A 80 9.21 11.97 -15.38
N SER A 81 9.64 12.61 -14.28
CA SER A 81 10.97 13.26 -14.25
C SER A 81 12.05 12.21 -13.97
N TRP A 82 12.83 11.87 -15.00
CA TRP A 82 13.93 10.90 -14.93
C TRP A 82 15.03 11.29 -13.94
N GLN A 83 15.11 12.57 -13.57
CA GLN A 83 16.04 13.10 -12.58
C GLN A 83 15.68 12.72 -11.12
N SER A 84 14.51 12.13 -10.87
CA SER A 84 14.00 11.81 -9.53
C SER A 84 13.74 10.31 -9.32
N PHE A 85 14.63 9.45 -9.83
CA PHE A 85 14.48 8.00 -9.63
C PHE A 85 14.39 7.66 -8.14
N ASN A 86 13.31 6.99 -7.76
CA ASN A 86 13.02 6.59 -6.39
C ASN A 86 12.69 5.09 -6.37
N ILE A 87 13.45 4.34 -5.57
CA ILE A 87 13.33 2.87 -5.51
C ILE A 87 12.01 2.39 -4.93
N SER A 88 11.44 3.13 -3.97
CA SER A 88 10.14 2.85 -3.37
C SER A 88 9.03 3.01 -4.40
N LYS A 89 9.06 4.08 -5.19
CA LYS A 89 8.15 4.30 -6.33
C LYS A 89 8.27 3.18 -7.36
N TYR A 90 9.49 2.75 -7.69
CA TYR A 90 9.73 1.67 -8.64
C TYR A 90 9.14 0.33 -8.15
N LYS A 91 9.36 -0.04 -6.89
CA LYS A 91 8.79 -1.26 -6.29
C LYS A 91 7.26 -1.18 -6.21
N ALA A 92 6.72 -0.05 -5.76
CA ALA A 92 5.28 0.15 -5.70
C ALA A 92 4.63 0.10 -7.09
N GLY A 93 5.27 0.66 -8.12
CA GLY A 93 4.81 0.57 -9.50
C GLY A 93 4.62 -0.87 -9.96
N GLN A 94 5.59 -1.76 -9.69
CA GLN A 94 5.48 -3.19 -10.01
C GLN A 94 4.34 -3.90 -9.26
N ILE A 95 4.04 -3.46 -8.03
CA ILE A 95 2.89 -3.98 -7.28
C ILE A 95 1.59 -3.53 -7.95
N PHE A 96 1.46 -2.23 -8.22
CA PHE A 96 0.23 -1.68 -8.78
C PHE A 96 -0.06 -2.18 -10.20
N ASP A 97 0.97 -2.37 -11.04
CA ASP A 97 0.81 -2.90 -12.39
C ASP A 97 0.06 -4.26 -12.39
N LYS A 98 0.28 -5.12 -11.38
CA LYS A 98 -0.44 -6.42 -11.24
C LYS A 98 -1.96 -6.30 -11.07
N TYR A 99 -2.47 -5.15 -10.67
CA TYR A 99 -3.89 -4.93 -10.33
C TYR A 99 -4.54 -3.84 -11.21
N THR A 100 -3.82 -3.32 -12.19
CA THR A 100 -4.27 -2.21 -13.05
C THR A 100 -4.21 -2.53 -14.54
N GLU A 101 -3.80 -3.74 -14.90
CA GLU A 101 -3.82 -4.29 -16.26
C GLU A 101 -5.15 -4.97 -16.61
#